data_AF-A0A9X1YUP9-F1
#
_entry.id   AF-A0A9X1YUP9-F1
#
_cell.length_a   1.000
_cell.length_b   1.000
_cell.length_c   1.000
_cell.angle_alpha   90.00
_cell.angle_beta   90.00
_cell.angle_gamma   90.00
#
_symmetry.space_group_name_H-M   'P 1'
#
loop_
_entity.id
_entity.type
_entity.pdbx_description
1 polymer ?
#
loop_
_entity_poly.entity_id
_entity_poly.type
_entity_poly.pdbx_seq_one_letter_code
_entity_poly.pdbx_strand_id
1 'polypeptide(L)'
;MHRMALCLALALSLGGCIDYKWGHDWKADSLGGWQDASKERYEQGTSFKLACGPEPLYVKVTSAPSHHLMSLLFIPLVPAATGDDNHLSINARYPSLSACSSAAQNPLVIKLDNRVISNIGYVAGNQAGSCELRLDERELQGERVSIEVNQAVLPCAVAPLTLKKNSFFCLRQTQYGGSKPCNR
;
A
#
# COMPACT_ATOMS: atom_id res chain seq x y z
N MET A 1 47.80 2.19 25.65
CA MET A 1 47.01 2.46 24.42
C MET A 1 45.87 1.47 24.21
N HIS A 2 46.02 0.15 24.41
CA HIS A 2 44.94 -0.83 24.23
C HIS A 2 43.69 -0.61 25.12
N ARG A 3 43.85 -0.14 26.38
CA ARG A 3 42.70 0.13 27.27
C ARG A 3 41.82 1.30 26.80
N MET A 4 42.43 2.36 26.26
CA MET A 4 41.67 3.48 25.68
C MET A 4 40.93 3.06 24.41
N ALA A 5 41.56 2.25 23.55
CA ALA A 5 40.90 1.70 22.36
C ALA A 5 39.70 0.80 22.72
N LEU A 6 39.83 0.00 23.80
CA LEU A 6 38.73 -0.83 24.29
C LEU A 6 37.57 -0.01 24.85
N CYS A 7 37.86 1.03 25.64
CA CYS A 7 36.85 1.95 26.17
C CYS A 7 36.18 2.76 25.04
N LEU A 8 36.93 3.15 24.01
CA LEU A 8 36.37 3.84 22.85
C LEU A 8 35.48 2.90 22.02
N ALA A 9 35.90 1.66 21.81
CA ALA A 9 35.11 0.64 21.11
C ALA A 9 33.82 0.28 21.89
N LEU A 10 33.91 0.19 23.22
CA LEU A 10 32.75 0.06 24.10
C LEU A 10 31.85 1.29 24.02
N ALA A 11 32.39 2.51 24.08
CA ALA A 11 31.58 3.73 23.98
C ALA A 11 30.89 3.86 22.61
N LEU A 12 31.56 3.45 21.52
CA LEU A 12 31.00 3.43 20.17
C LEU A 12 29.96 2.33 19.98
N SER A 13 30.11 1.17 20.62
CA SER A 13 29.08 0.12 20.63
C SER A 13 27.92 0.41 21.60
N LEU A 14 28.15 1.24 22.62
CA LEU A 14 27.15 1.71 23.60
C LEU A 14 26.39 2.97 23.14
N GLY A 15 26.82 3.63 22.06
CA GLY A 15 26.27 4.91 21.59
C GLY A 15 24.86 4.87 21.02
N GLY A 16 24.27 3.69 20.84
CA GLY A 16 22.95 3.50 20.23
C GLY A 16 22.96 3.73 18.72
N CYS A 17 22.08 3.04 17.99
CA CYS A 17 21.87 3.31 16.57
C CYS A 17 20.77 4.35 16.41
N ILE A 18 20.81 5.15 15.35
CA ILE A 18 19.63 5.87 14.88
C ILE A 18 19.09 5.08 13.71
N ASP A 19 17.91 4.49 13.89
CA ASP A 19 17.14 3.90 12.80
C ASP A 19 16.20 4.96 12.25
N TYR A 20 16.12 5.07 10.93
CA TYR A 20 15.05 5.82 10.29
C TYR A 20 14.18 4.92 9.43
N LYS A 21 12.89 5.23 9.37
CA LYS A 21 11.87 4.57 8.54
C LYS A 21 11.02 5.64 7.87
N TRP A 22 10.94 5.63 6.54
CA TRP A 22 10.10 6.55 5.78
C TRP A 22 9.42 5.81 4.64
N GLY A 23 8.26 6.31 4.21
CA GLY A 23 7.43 5.65 3.22
C GLY A 23 6.10 6.36 2.99
N HIS A 24 5.18 5.67 2.34
CA HIS A 24 3.81 6.15 2.20
C HIS A 24 2.81 5.00 2.14
N ASP A 25 1.57 5.31 2.48
CA ASP A 25 0.41 4.44 2.29
C ASP A 25 -0.70 5.16 1.51
N TRP A 26 -1.71 4.40 1.07
CA TRP A 26 -2.90 4.95 0.41
C TRP A 26 -4.08 4.84 1.36
N LYS A 27 -4.66 5.98 1.76
CA LYS A 27 -5.79 6.04 2.69
C LYS A 27 -7.03 6.62 2.02
N ALA A 28 -8.22 6.21 2.49
CA ALA A 28 -9.47 6.80 2.02
C ALA A 28 -9.49 8.31 2.34
N ASP A 29 -9.75 9.12 1.32
CA ASP A 29 -9.88 10.57 1.42
C ASP A 29 -11.33 11.01 1.20
N SER A 30 -12.01 10.38 0.24
CA SER A 30 -13.44 10.55 0.01
C SER A 30 -14.05 9.22 -0.36
N LEU A 31 -15.15 8.86 0.32
CA LEU A 31 -15.82 7.59 0.08
C LEU A 31 -16.85 7.64 -1.05
N GLY A 32 -17.34 8.80 -1.48
CA GLY A 32 -18.19 8.89 -2.68
C GLY A 32 -19.46 8.02 -2.71
N GLY A 33 -19.98 7.55 -1.57
CA GLY A 33 -21.12 6.60 -1.50
C GLY A 33 -20.72 5.14 -1.27
N TRP A 34 -19.42 4.86 -1.25
CA TRP A 34 -18.85 3.62 -0.74
C TRP A 34 -18.88 3.61 0.80
N GLN A 35 -18.91 2.42 1.37
CA GLN A 35 -18.82 2.20 2.81
C GLN A 35 -17.46 1.59 3.13
N ASP A 36 -16.81 2.08 4.19
CA ASP A 36 -15.62 1.41 4.71
C ASP A 36 -16.02 0.06 5.31
N ALA A 37 -15.43 -1.01 4.79
CA ALA A 37 -15.62 -2.39 5.21
C ALA A 37 -14.34 -2.99 5.81
N SER A 38 -13.36 -2.15 6.12
CA SER A 38 -12.12 -2.55 6.79
C SER A 38 -12.45 -3.07 8.18
N LYS A 39 -12.27 -4.37 8.41
CA LYS A 39 -12.14 -4.87 9.79
C LYS A 39 -10.85 -4.28 10.36
N GLU A 40 -10.81 -3.97 11.65
CA GLU A 40 -9.80 -3.21 12.45
C GLU A 40 -8.29 -3.50 12.20
N ARG A 41 -7.92 -4.34 11.23
CA ARG A 41 -6.58 -4.65 10.76
C ARG A 41 -6.26 -3.94 9.43
N TYR A 42 -6.00 -2.63 9.50
CA TYR A 42 -5.51 -1.82 8.37
C TYR A 42 -4.16 -2.31 7.79
N GLU A 43 -3.45 -3.19 8.51
CA GLU A 43 -2.18 -3.77 8.08
C GLU A 43 -2.28 -4.58 6.78
N GLN A 44 -3.46 -5.13 6.46
CA GLN A 44 -3.68 -5.99 5.28
C GLN A 44 -4.35 -5.29 4.09
N GLY A 45 -4.46 -3.96 4.14
CA GLY A 45 -5.16 -3.15 3.14
C GLY A 45 -6.53 -2.65 3.62
N THR A 46 -7.12 -1.73 2.86
CA THR A 46 -8.42 -1.10 3.14
C THR A 46 -9.48 -1.77 2.29
N SER A 47 -10.64 -2.07 2.87
CA SER A 47 -11.74 -2.73 2.15
C SER A 47 -12.94 -1.81 2.07
N PHE A 48 -13.60 -1.80 0.91
CA PHE A 48 -14.74 -0.94 0.63
C PHE A 48 -15.89 -1.77 0.09
N LYS A 49 -17.10 -1.35 0.44
CA LYS A 49 -18.34 -1.98 -0.01
C LYS A 49 -19.22 -0.94 -0.70
N LEU A 50 -19.78 -1.31 -1.83
CA LEU A 50 -20.74 -0.51 -2.57
C LEU A 50 -22.03 -1.31 -2.79
N ALA A 51 -23.18 -0.70 -2.52
CA ALA A 51 -24.46 -1.29 -2.88
C ALA A 51 -24.64 -1.21 -4.41
N CYS A 52 -24.71 -2.38 -5.07
CA CYS A 52 -24.68 -2.45 -6.52
C CYS A 52 -25.71 -3.45 -7.07
N GLY A 53 -26.99 -3.12 -6.92
CA GLY A 53 -28.10 -4.03 -7.24
C GLY A 53 -28.39 -4.99 -6.07
N PRO A 54 -28.72 -6.27 -6.34
CA PRO A 54 -29.09 -7.23 -5.29
C PRO A 54 -27.89 -7.66 -4.44
N GLU A 55 -26.69 -7.58 -5.01
CA GLU A 55 -25.44 -7.96 -4.36
C GLU A 55 -24.51 -6.75 -4.26
N PRO A 56 -23.69 -6.64 -3.21
CA PRO A 56 -22.72 -5.55 -3.10
C PRO A 56 -21.43 -5.84 -3.88
N LEU A 57 -20.85 -4.79 -4.46
CA LEU A 57 -19.48 -4.80 -4.98
C LEU A 57 -18.51 -4.59 -3.81
N TYR A 58 -17.54 -5.49 -3.66
CA TYR A 58 -16.45 -5.34 -2.71
C TYR A 58 -15.16 -4.97 -3.43
N VAL A 59 -14.43 -3.99 -2.91
CA VAL A 59 -13.11 -3.60 -3.41
C VAL A 59 -12.14 -3.61 -2.25
N LYS A 60 -11.10 -4.45 -2.34
CA LYS A 60 -9.99 -4.46 -1.40
C LYS A 60 -8.78 -3.83 -2.06
N VAL A 61 -8.22 -2.81 -1.41
CA VAL A 61 -7.00 -2.13 -1.84
C VAL A 61 -5.88 -2.49 -0.88
N THR A 62 -4.83 -3.11 -1.40
CA THR A 62 -3.65 -3.53 -0.64
C THR A 62 -2.45 -2.78 -1.20
N SER A 63 -1.80 -1.97 -0.36
CA SER A 63 -0.53 -1.34 -0.67
C SER A 63 0.59 -2.09 0.03
N ALA A 64 1.61 -2.50 -0.71
CA ALA A 64 2.84 -2.91 -0.06
C ALA A 64 3.50 -1.70 0.61
N PRO A 65 3.99 -1.83 1.86
CA PRO A 65 4.63 -0.73 2.55
C PRO A 65 5.99 -0.45 1.91
N SER A 66 6.11 0.66 1.17
CA SER A 66 7.42 1.22 0.83
C SER A 66 8.09 1.65 2.13
N HIS A 67 9.14 0.95 2.56
CA HIS A 67 9.92 1.39 3.71
C HIS A 67 11.39 1.15 3.48
N HIS A 68 12.18 2.16 3.81
CA HIS A 68 13.64 2.04 3.88
C HIS A 68 14.06 2.12 5.33
N LEU A 69 14.91 1.18 5.75
CA LEU A 69 15.57 1.18 7.06
C LEU A 69 17.06 1.44 6.81
N MET A 70 17.62 2.50 7.39
CA MET A 70 19.08 2.63 7.48
C MET A 70 19.50 3.07 8.88
N SER A 71 20.67 2.58 9.31
CA SER A 71 21.29 2.87 10.60
C SER A 71 22.48 3.82 10.39
N LEU A 72 22.58 4.88 11.20
CA LEU A 72 23.65 5.89 11.12
C LEU A 72 25.00 5.46 11.74
N LEU A 73 25.10 4.26 12.34
CA LEU A 73 26.39 3.68 12.67
C LEU A 73 26.91 2.92 11.46
N PHE A 74 28.03 3.39 10.88
CA PHE A 74 28.75 2.94 9.68
C PHE A 74 29.15 1.44 9.64
N ILE A 75 28.25 0.52 9.94
CA ILE A 75 28.39 -0.91 9.73
C ILE A 75 27.18 -1.32 8.89
N PRO A 76 27.36 -1.67 7.61
CA PRO A 76 26.28 -2.14 6.76
C PRO A 76 25.87 -3.53 7.26
N LEU A 77 24.97 -3.58 8.23
CA LEU A 77 24.15 -4.76 8.44
C LEU A 77 23.21 -4.77 7.23
N VAL A 78 23.59 -5.58 6.23
CA VAL A 78 22.88 -6.01 5.02
C VAL A 78 21.59 -5.23 4.76
N PRO A 79 21.41 -4.52 3.62
CA PRO A 79 20.17 -3.82 3.33
C PRO A 79 19.00 -4.77 3.61
N ALA A 80 18.27 -4.50 4.70
CA ALA A 80 17.10 -5.29 5.06
C ALA A 80 16.21 -5.18 3.84
N ALA A 81 16.02 -6.32 3.16
CA ALA A 81 15.54 -6.43 1.79
C ALA A 81 14.85 -5.13 1.36
N THR A 82 15.50 -4.37 0.46
CA THR A 82 14.81 -3.34 -0.30
C THR A 82 13.66 -4.08 -0.95
N GLY A 83 12.52 -4.09 -0.28
CA GLY A 83 11.29 -4.65 -0.79
C GLY A 83 10.99 -3.78 -1.97
N ASP A 84 11.48 -4.22 -3.13
CA ASP A 84 10.81 -4.05 -4.39
C ASP A 84 9.35 -4.26 -4.07
N ASP A 85 8.52 -3.20 -4.06
CA ASP A 85 7.07 -3.26 -3.93
C ASP A 85 6.50 -1.90 -3.48
N ASN A 86 6.63 -0.90 -4.36
CA ASN A 86 5.74 0.25 -4.34
C ASN A 86 4.58 0.00 -5.33
N HIS A 87 3.83 -1.08 -5.08
CA HIS A 87 2.71 -1.51 -5.91
C HIS A 87 1.39 -1.37 -5.17
N LEU A 88 0.32 -1.12 -5.94
CA LEU A 88 -1.05 -1.12 -5.44
C LEU A 88 -1.79 -2.31 -6.04
N SER A 89 -2.20 -3.26 -5.22
CA SER A 89 -3.11 -4.34 -5.63
C SER A 89 -4.54 -3.96 -5.29
N ILE A 90 -5.43 -4.07 -6.28
CA ILE A 90 -6.86 -3.77 -6.16
C ILE A 90 -7.62 -5.02 -6.55
N ASN A 91 -8.33 -5.64 -5.60
CA ASN A 91 -9.18 -6.80 -5.83
C ASN A 91 -10.65 -6.38 -5.77
N ALA A 92 -11.35 -6.47 -6.89
CA ALA A 92 -12.79 -6.30 -6.99
C ALA A 92 -13.50 -7.65 -6.93
N ARG A 93 -14.58 -7.76 -6.15
CA ARG A 93 -15.40 -8.97 -6.05
C ARG A 93 -16.88 -8.66 -6.20
N TYR A 94 -17.50 -9.39 -7.11
CA TYR A 94 -18.93 -9.33 -7.39
C TYR A 94 -19.35 -10.61 -8.13
N PRO A 95 -20.51 -11.23 -7.84
CA PRO A 95 -20.82 -12.58 -8.31
C PRO A 95 -20.79 -12.80 -9.82
N SER A 96 -21.14 -11.79 -10.62
CA SER A 96 -21.17 -11.90 -12.09
C SER A 96 -19.81 -11.61 -12.75
N LEU A 97 -18.76 -11.30 -11.99
CA LEU A 97 -17.45 -11.02 -12.57
C LEU A 97 -16.75 -12.31 -13.00
N SER A 98 -16.19 -12.28 -14.21
CA SER A 98 -15.16 -13.22 -14.63
C SER A 98 -13.79 -12.75 -14.14
N ALA A 99 -12.81 -13.65 -14.13
CA ALA A 99 -11.41 -13.26 -14.00
C ALA A 99 -11.06 -12.23 -15.08
N CYS A 100 -10.46 -11.11 -14.67
CA CYS A 100 -10.03 -10.07 -15.60
C CYS A 100 -8.69 -10.44 -16.21
N SER A 101 -8.60 -10.42 -17.54
CA SER A 101 -7.33 -10.47 -18.27
C SER A 101 -7.10 -9.24 -19.15
N SER A 102 -8.06 -8.30 -19.18
CA SER A 102 -8.02 -7.09 -20.01
C SER A 102 -8.86 -5.95 -19.43
N ALA A 103 -8.63 -4.74 -19.93
CA ALA A 103 -9.37 -3.53 -19.53
C ALA A 103 -10.88 -3.62 -19.85
N ALA A 104 -11.26 -4.32 -20.92
CA ALA A 104 -12.67 -4.49 -21.29
C ALA A 104 -13.47 -5.33 -20.28
N GLN A 105 -12.79 -6.15 -19.48
CA GLN A 105 -13.39 -6.98 -18.44
C GLN A 105 -13.27 -6.34 -17.05
N ASN A 106 -12.53 -5.25 -16.92
CA ASN A 106 -12.27 -4.60 -15.65
C ASN A 106 -13.52 -3.84 -15.17
N PRO A 107 -14.10 -4.21 -14.01
CA PRO A 107 -15.25 -3.53 -13.44
C PRO A 107 -14.91 -2.16 -12.84
N LEU A 108 -13.62 -1.80 -12.79
CA LEU A 108 -13.15 -0.54 -12.24
C LEU A 108 -12.43 0.29 -13.30
N VAL A 109 -12.60 1.61 -13.24
CA VAL A 109 -11.74 2.58 -13.92
C VAL A 109 -10.86 3.23 -12.85
N ILE A 110 -9.55 3.10 -13.01
CA ILE A 110 -8.58 3.64 -12.07
C ILE A 110 -7.98 4.91 -12.65
N LYS A 111 -7.96 5.99 -11.86
CA LYS A 111 -7.32 7.26 -12.24
C LYS A 111 -6.30 7.67 -11.21
N LEU A 112 -5.15 8.17 -11.66
CA LEU A 112 -4.17 8.87 -10.83
C LEU A 112 -4.25 10.37 -11.15
N ASP A 113 -4.46 11.21 -10.14
CA ASP A 113 -4.56 12.67 -10.28
C ASP A 113 -5.48 13.10 -11.44
N ASN A 114 -6.66 12.44 -11.52
CA ASN A 114 -7.69 12.62 -12.54
C ASN A 114 -7.33 12.16 -13.97
N ARG A 115 -6.25 11.40 -14.15
CA ARG A 115 -5.88 10.75 -15.43
C ARG A 115 -6.08 9.25 -15.35
N VAL A 116 -6.74 8.66 -16.34
CA VAL A 116 -6.94 7.20 -16.41
C VAL A 116 -5.59 6.51 -16.56
N ILE A 117 -5.33 5.52 -15.70
CA ILE A 117 -4.13 4.69 -15.81
C ILE A 117 -4.37 3.66 -16.92
N SER A 118 -3.54 3.70 -17.96
CA SER A 118 -3.66 2.81 -19.11
C SER A 118 -2.90 1.48 -18.93
N ASN A 119 -1.82 1.50 -18.16
CA ASN A 119 -0.98 0.33 -17.95
C ASN A 119 -1.34 -0.34 -16.62
N ILE A 120 -2.32 -1.24 -16.68
CA ILE A 120 -2.79 -2.01 -15.52
C ILE A 120 -2.37 -3.46 -15.74
N GLY A 121 -1.64 -4.02 -14.78
CA GLY A 121 -1.36 -5.46 -14.73
C GLY A 121 -2.61 -6.22 -14.28
N TYR A 122 -2.96 -7.27 -15.00
CA TYR A 122 -4.06 -8.17 -14.61
C TYR A 122 -3.45 -9.46 -14.06
N VAL A 123 -3.73 -9.75 -12.79
CA VAL A 123 -3.28 -11.00 -12.18
C VAL A 123 -4.32 -12.06 -12.51
N ALA A 124 -3.88 -13.19 -13.08
CA ALA A 124 -4.75 -14.32 -13.35
C ALA A 124 -5.36 -14.83 -12.04
N GLY A 125 -6.58 -14.41 -11.76
CA GLY A 125 -7.34 -14.86 -10.60
C GLY A 125 -7.94 -16.23 -10.88
N ASN A 126 -7.69 -17.20 -9.99
CA ASN A 126 -8.30 -18.53 -10.10
C ASN A 126 -9.73 -18.58 -9.51
N GLN A 127 -10.23 -17.45 -8.99
CA GLN A 127 -11.52 -17.36 -8.31
C GLN A 127 -12.56 -16.63 -9.16
N ALA A 128 -13.61 -17.36 -9.55
CA ALA A 128 -14.80 -16.78 -10.17
C ALA A 128 -15.40 -15.70 -9.25
N GLY A 129 -15.97 -14.65 -9.84
CA GLY A 129 -16.52 -13.51 -9.10
C GLY A 129 -15.45 -12.55 -8.56
N SER A 130 -14.20 -12.64 -9.04
CA SER A 130 -13.12 -11.75 -8.61
C SER A 130 -12.25 -11.26 -9.76
N CYS A 131 -11.73 -10.05 -9.62
CA CYS A 131 -10.87 -9.36 -10.57
C CYS A 131 -9.73 -8.69 -9.80
N GLU A 132 -8.49 -9.06 -10.09
CA GLU A 132 -7.32 -8.49 -9.41
C GLU A 132 -6.47 -7.67 -10.38
N LEU A 133 -6.23 -6.42 -9.98
CA LEU A 133 -5.46 -5.43 -10.70
C LEU A 133 -4.18 -5.15 -9.91
N ARG A 134 -3.05 -5.04 -10.60
CA ARG A 134 -1.77 -4.60 -10.03
C ARG A 134 -1.30 -3.36 -10.77
N LEU A 135 -1.06 -2.29 -10.02
CA LEU A 135 -0.47 -1.06 -10.52
C LEU A 135 1.00 -1.04 -10.15
N ASP A 136 1.85 -0.82 -11.17
CA ASP A 136 3.29 -0.71 -10.99
C ASP A 136 3.68 0.65 -10.41
N GLU A 137 4.83 0.71 -9.75
CA GLU A 137 5.37 1.93 -9.13
C GLU A 137 5.46 3.12 -10.09
N ARG A 138 5.77 2.86 -11.37
CA ARG A 138 5.90 3.89 -12.40
C ARG A 138 4.58 4.64 -12.63
N GLU A 139 3.46 3.95 -12.45
CA GLU A 139 2.11 4.53 -12.60
C GLU A 139 1.63 5.21 -11.31
N LEU A 140 2.36 5.07 -10.19
CA LEU A 140 1.98 5.58 -8.86
C LEU A 140 2.76 6.85 -8.45
N GLN A 141 3.26 7.61 -9.42
CA GLN A 141 4.00 8.87 -9.21
C GLN A 141 3.10 10.10 -8.92
N GLY A 142 1.91 9.87 -8.39
CA GLY A 142 0.93 10.91 -8.06
C GLY A 142 0.50 10.89 -6.60
N GLU A 143 -0.50 11.71 -6.27
CA GLU A 143 -0.94 11.93 -4.89
C GLU A 143 -2.34 11.37 -4.59
N ARG A 144 -3.18 11.20 -5.62
CA ARG A 144 -4.57 10.76 -5.45
C ARG A 144 -4.94 9.67 -6.45
N VAL A 145 -5.43 8.54 -5.95
CA VAL A 145 -5.99 7.46 -6.75
C VAL A 145 -7.51 7.51 -6.64
N SER A 146 -8.19 7.64 -7.77
CA SER A 146 -9.66 7.54 -7.87
C SER A 146 -10.03 6.17 -8.43
N ILE A 147 -10.99 5.52 -7.78
CA ILE A 147 -11.56 4.24 -8.17
C ILE A 147 -13.03 4.47 -8.52
N GLU A 148 -13.34 4.30 -9.79
CA GLU A 148 -14.69 4.45 -10.36
C GLU A 148 -15.22 3.10 -10.82
N VAL A 149 -16.54 2.92 -10.82
CA VAL A 149 -17.14 1.72 -11.41
C VAL A 149 -17.22 1.88 -12.93
N ASN A 150 -16.73 0.89 -13.66
CA ASN A 150 -16.90 0.79 -15.10
C ASN A 150 -18.33 0.35 -15.43
N GLN A 151 -19.19 1.31 -15.75
CA GLN A 151 -20.61 1.07 -16.04
C GLN A 151 -20.86 0.17 -17.25
N ALA A 152 -19.89 0.02 -18.16
CA ALA A 152 -19.99 -0.89 -19.28
C ALA A 152 -19.89 -2.37 -18.86
N VAL A 153 -19.23 -2.65 -17.73
CA VAL A 153 -19.04 -4.00 -17.19
C VAL A 153 -20.02 -4.27 -16.05
N LEU A 154 -20.21 -3.31 -15.16
CA LEU A 154 -21.12 -3.39 -14.03
C LEU A 154 -21.95 -2.10 -13.94
N PRO A 155 -23.26 -2.12 -14.27
CA PRO A 155 -24.09 -0.92 -14.38
C PRO A 155 -24.43 -0.33 -13.00
N CYS A 156 -23.43 0.29 -12.38
CA CYS A 156 -23.48 0.90 -11.05
C CYS A 156 -23.08 2.36 -11.14
N ALA A 157 -24.00 3.27 -10.83
CA ALA A 157 -23.71 4.70 -10.78
C ALA A 157 -23.43 5.10 -9.33
N VAL A 158 -22.17 5.45 -9.04
CA VAL A 158 -21.76 6.01 -7.75
C VAL A 158 -20.62 7.00 -7.98
N ALA A 159 -20.43 7.93 -7.04
CA ALA A 159 -19.27 8.80 -7.09
C ALA A 159 -17.98 7.98 -6.79
N PRO A 160 -16.83 8.43 -7.31
CA PRO A 160 -15.57 7.74 -7.10
C PRO A 160 -15.20 7.60 -5.62
N LEU A 161 -14.62 6.44 -5.29
CA LEU A 161 -13.80 6.30 -4.10
C LEU A 161 -12.45 6.95 -4.38
N THR A 162 -12.02 7.89 -3.54
CA THR A 162 -10.70 8.51 -3.66
C THR A 162 -9.80 8.09 -2.52
N LEU A 163 -8.61 7.63 -2.86
CA LEU A 163 -7.50 7.39 -1.96
C LEU A 163 -6.48 8.52 -2.10
N LYS A 164 -5.91 8.96 -0.98
CA LYS A 164 -4.82 9.92 -0.94
C LYS A 164 -3.56 9.24 -0.43
N LYS A 165 -2.44 9.57 -1.05
CA LYS A 165 -1.11 9.20 -0.61
C LYS A 165 -0.82 9.90 0.70
N ASN A 166 -0.45 9.12 1.69
CA ASN A 166 -0.16 9.60 3.03
C ASN A 166 1.25 9.17 3.40
N SER A 167 2.17 10.12 3.33
CA SER A 167 3.58 9.88 3.68
C SER A 167 3.76 9.76 5.18
N PHE A 168 4.69 8.91 5.59
CA PHE A 168 5.12 8.79 6.98
C PHE A 168 6.63 8.86 7.09
N PHE A 169 7.10 9.40 8.21
CA PHE A 169 8.50 9.49 8.56
C PHE A 169 8.64 9.22 10.06
N CYS A 170 9.54 8.31 10.41
CA CYS A 170 9.84 7.92 11.78
C CYS A 170 11.36 7.87 11.95
N LEU A 171 11.87 8.60 12.95
CA LEU A 171 13.25 8.54 13.40
C LEU A 171 13.26 7.93 14.80
N ARG A 172 14.11 6.95 15.03
CA ARG A 172 14.21 6.24 16.30
C ARG A 172 15.66 6.14 16.75
N GLN A 173 15.95 6.65 17.94
CA GLN A 173 17.19 6.34 18.64
C GLN A 173 17.02 5.01 19.39
N THR A 174 17.79 4.00 19.02
CA THR A 174 17.78 2.71 19.72
C THR A 174 18.62 2.81 20.99
N GLN A 175 17.97 2.51 22.12
CA GLN A 175 18.64 2.32 23.41
C GLN A 175 18.81 0.81 23.67
N TYR A 176 19.75 0.46 24.56
CA TYR A 176 19.98 -0.93 24.96
C TYR A 176 18.70 -1.55 25.55
N GLY A 177 18.29 -2.72 25.03
CA GLY A 177 17.01 -3.37 25.38
C GLY A 177 15.94 -3.31 24.29
N GLY A 178 16.20 -2.59 23.20
CA GLY A 178 15.27 -2.41 22.10
C GLY A 178 14.26 -1.30 22.40
N SER A 179 13.99 -0.47 21.40
CA SER A 179 12.92 0.51 21.44
C SER A 179 11.70 -0.05 20.72
N LYS A 180 10.50 0.48 21.03
CA LYS A 180 9.30 0.13 20.24
C LYS A 180 9.61 0.33 18.75
N PRO A 181 9.25 -0.62 17.86
CA PRO A 181 9.45 -0.45 16.44
C PRO A 181 8.71 0.80 15.93
N CYS A 182 9.18 1.38 14.84
CA CYS A 182 8.39 2.35 14.09
C CYS A 182 7.14 1.64 13.56
N ASN A 183 6.06 1.76 14.34
CA ASN A 183 4.73 1.35 13.94
C ASN A 183 4.26 2.21 12.75
N ARG A 184 3.24 1.73 12.05
CA ARG A 184 2.44 2.56 11.14
C ARG A 184 1.79 3.72 11.89
#